data_AF-A0A9J6E3B1-F1
#
_entry.id   AF-A0A9J6E3B1-F1
#
_cell.length_a   1.000
_cell.length_b   1.000
_cell.length_c   1.000
_cell.angle_alpha   90.00
_cell.angle_beta   90.00
_cell.angle_gamma   90.00
#
_symmetry.space_group_name_H-M   'P 1'
#
loop_
_entity.id
_entity.type
_entity.pdbx_description
1 polymer ?
#
loop_
_entity_poly.entity_id
_entity_poly.type
_entity_poly.pdbx_seq_one_letter_code
_entity_poly.pdbx_strand_id
1 'polypeptide(L)'
;MQQIVYNILTDGNIPEDKTDAVLRLPFLEIQGADAAAHSLKPGAFKTHLPFWLNPYSPDAKYIYVARNPYDCCVSFYHHTKNFAVYHYEDGTFDDFLDKFVDGKVDFGDYFDHLLSWYGHRDDPNVLSSPSRRSSTTRGLRYFALLSSWAMLTEPNCELMKPC
;
A
#
# COMPACT_ATOMS: atom_id res chain seq x y z
N MET A 1 -6.21 2.36 -3.94
CA MET A 1 -5.75 3.63 -3.34
C MET A 1 -4.63 4.29 -4.16
N GLN A 2 -3.61 3.55 -4.62
CA GLN A 2 -2.52 4.09 -5.44
C GLN A 2 -2.98 4.91 -6.66
N GLN A 3 -3.97 4.40 -7.42
CA GLN A 3 -4.51 5.13 -8.58
C GLN A 3 -5.17 6.46 -8.22
N ILE A 4 -5.79 6.58 -7.05
CA ILE A 4 -6.40 7.84 -6.61
C ILE A 4 -5.30 8.87 -6.33
N VAL A 5 -4.25 8.48 -5.62
CA VAL A 5 -3.08 9.35 -5.36
C VAL A 5 -2.42 9.74 -6.68
N TYR A 6 -2.26 8.80 -7.61
CA TYR A 6 -1.74 9.07 -8.94
C TYR A 6 -2.52 10.19 -9.63
N ASN A 7 -3.84 10.01 -9.76
CA ASN A 7 -4.70 10.97 -10.44
C ASN A 7 -4.71 12.34 -9.76
N ILE A 8 -4.58 12.41 -8.44
CA ILE A 8 -4.46 13.68 -7.71
C ILE A 8 -3.14 14.38 -8.01
N LEU A 9 -2.04 13.64 -8.13
CA LEU A 9 -0.72 14.21 -8.41
C LEU A 9 -0.52 14.58 -9.88
N THR A 10 -1.20 13.89 -10.79
CA THR A 10 -1.08 14.11 -12.24
C THR A 10 -2.24 14.91 -12.81
N ASP A 11 -3.12 15.48 -11.99
CA ASP A 11 -4.35 16.18 -12.43
C ASP A 11 -5.19 15.33 -13.42
N GLY A 12 -5.22 14.02 -13.20
CA GLY A 12 -5.96 13.06 -14.01
C GLY A 12 -5.29 12.65 -15.33
N ASN A 13 -4.04 13.06 -15.57
CA ASN A 13 -3.29 12.62 -16.75
C ASN A 13 -3.02 11.12 -16.70
N ILE A 14 -3.26 10.44 -17.81
CA ILE A 14 -3.02 9.00 -17.98
C ILE A 14 -1.51 8.78 -18.14
N PRO A 15 -0.89 7.79 -17.46
CA PRO A 15 0.51 7.46 -17.69
C PRO A 15 0.73 7.06 -19.15
N GLU A 16 1.84 7.50 -19.74
CA GLU A 16 2.20 7.13 -21.12
C GLU A 16 2.43 5.62 -21.25
N ASP A 17 3.05 5.03 -20.21
CA ASP A 17 3.26 3.60 -20.09
C ASP A 17 3.32 3.16 -18.61
N LYS A 18 3.52 1.85 -18.39
CA LYS A 18 3.66 1.28 -17.03
C LYS A 18 4.90 1.81 -16.29
N THR A 19 5.95 2.20 -17.01
CA THR A 19 7.19 2.74 -16.45
C THR A 19 6.97 4.12 -15.87
N ASP A 20 6.24 5.01 -16.58
CA ASP A 20 5.87 6.34 -16.09
C ASP A 20 5.06 6.25 -14.80
N ALA A 21 4.08 5.34 -14.74
CA ALA A 21 3.31 5.10 -13.52
C ALA A 21 4.19 4.64 -12.34
N VAL A 22 5.15 3.75 -12.59
CA VAL A 22 6.08 3.22 -11.58
C VAL A 22 7.08 4.28 -11.11
N LEU A 23 7.56 5.16 -11.99
CA LEU A 23 8.48 6.25 -11.64
C LEU A 23 7.81 7.36 -10.82
N ARG A 24 6.52 7.59 -11.03
CA ARG A 24 5.72 8.58 -10.27
C ARG A 24 5.26 8.03 -8.92
N LEU A 25 5.03 6.72 -8.82
CA LEU A 25 4.58 6.02 -7.62
C LEU A 25 5.38 4.73 -7.38
N PRO A 26 6.69 4.82 -7.07
CA PRO A 26 7.51 3.64 -6.80
C PRO A 26 7.02 2.88 -5.57
N PHE A 27 7.30 1.58 -5.55
CA PHE A 27 7.00 0.67 -4.46
C PHE A 27 8.31 0.29 -3.76
N LEU A 28 8.55 0.87 -2.58
CA LEU A 28 9.89 0.85 -1.96
C LEU A 28 10.48 -0.56 -1.76
N GLU A 29 9.63 -1.55 -1.54
CA GLU A 29 10.01 -2.94 -1.31
C GLU A 29 10.53 -3.62 -2.57
N ILE A 30 10.12 -3.16 -3.75
CA ILE A 30 10.59 -3.70 -5.04
C ILE A 30 11.74 -2.85 -5.58
N GLN A 31 11.63 -1.53 -5.54
CA GLN A 31 12.61 -0.63 -6.17
C GLN A 31 13.67 -0.07 -5.22
N GLY A 32 13.53 -0.25 -3.91
CA GLY A 32 14.45 0.27 -2.90
C GLY A 32 14.22 1.76 -2.56
N ALA A 33 14.94 2.23 -1.53
CA ALA A 33 14.84 3.60 -1.03
C ALA A 33 15.27 4.65 -2.06
N ASP A 34 16.25 4.33 -2.92
CA ASP A 34 16.75 5.23 -3.96
C ASP A 34 15.66 5.62 -4.98
N ALA A 35 14.66 4.75 -5.17
CA ALA A 35 13.53 5.05 -6.04
C ALA A 35 12.70 6.25 -5.56
N ALA A 36 12.62 6.48 -4.25
CA ALA A 36 11.97 7.69 -3.73
C ALA A 36 12.77 8.96 -4.09
N ALA A 37 14.10 8.90 -4.10
CA ALA A 37 14.95 10.03 -4.46
C ALA A 37 14.84 10.39 -5.96
N HIS A 38 14.59 9.39 -6.80
CA HIS A 38 14.46 9.54 -8.25
C HIS A 38 13.01 9.72 -8.75
N SER A 39 12.03 9.74 -7.85
CA SER A 39 10.64 9.99 -8.20
C SER A 39 10.42 11.41 -8.74
N LEU A 40 9.55 11.55 -9.74
CA LEU A 40 9.15 12.86 -10.29
C LEU A 40 8.47 13.70 -9.21
N LYS A 41 8.76 15.01 -9.14
CA LYS A 41 8.26 15.91 -8.08
C LYS A 41 7.15 16.85 -8.59
N PRO A 42 6.06 17.07 -7.81
CA PRO A 42 5.74 16.41 -6.53
C PRO A 42 5.45 14.92 -6.72
N GLY A 43 6.06 14.10 -5.85
CA GLY A 43 6.11 12.65 -5.99
C GLY A 43 5.50 11.93 -4.80
N ALA A 44 5.21 10.65 -4.98
CA ALA A 44 4.69 9.81 -3.92
C ALA A 44 5.27 8.40 -4.05
N PHE A 45 5.25 7.64 -2.97
CA PHE A 45 5.70 6.26 -3.00
C PHE A 45 4.75 5.39 -2.19
N LYS A 46 4.73 4.11 -2.51
CA LYS A 46 4.00 3.07 -1.80
C LYS A 46 4.96 2.29 -0.91
N THR A 47 4.49 1.92 0.27
CA THR A 47 5.18 0.95 1.14
C THR A 47 4.19 0.19 2.05
N HIS A 48 4.57 -1.02 2.45
CA HIS A 48 3.94 -1.86 3.46
C HIS A 48 4.75 -1.88 4.78
N LEU A 49 5.73 -0.99 4.94
CA LEU A 49 6.55 -0.95 6.14
C LEU A 49 5.76 -0.41 7.36
N PRO A 50 6.03 -0.96 8.56
CA PRO A 50 5.52 -0.39 9.80
C PRO A 50 6.13 0.99 10.05
N PHE A 51 5.49 1.78 10.92
CA PHE A 51 5.86 3.19 11.13
C PHE A 51 7.35 3.38 11.45
N TRP A 52 7.92 2.52 12.31
CA TRP A 52 9.32 2.63 12.76
C TRP A 52 10.37 2.30 11.68
N LEU A 53 10.00 1.64 10.59
CA LEU A 53 10.89 1.39 9.44
C LEU A 53 10.69 2.39 8.29
N ASN A 54 9.65 3.21 8.37
CA ASN A 54 9.31 4.13 7.30
C ASN A 54 9.99 5.50 7.51
N PRO A 55 10.57 6.12 6.46
CA PRO A 55 11.10 7.48 6.56
C PRO A 55 10.00 8.48 6.97
N TYR A 56 10.17 9.06 8.16
CA TYR A 56 9.26 10.08 8.70
C TYR A 56 9.78 11.49 8.42
N SER A 57 8.91 12.35 7.90
CA SER A 57 9.15 13.78 7.74
C SER A 57 7.88 14.58 8.06
N PRO A 58 7.96 15.64 8.88
CA PRO A 58 6.81 16.50 9.16
C PRO A 58 6.29 17.23 7.90
N ASP A 59 7.13 17.39 6.88
CA ASP A 59 6.79 18.04 5.62
C ASP A 59 6.11 17.11 4.59
N ALA A 60 6.10 15.81 4.86
CA ALA A 60 5.44 14.80 4.04
C ALA A 60 4.03 14.49 4.54
N LYS A 61 3.13 14.06 3.65
CA LYS A 61 1.79 13.56 3.99
C LYS A 61 1.76 12.04 3.88
N TYR A 62 1.03 11.40 4.79
CA TYR A 62 0.92 9.94 4.88
C TYR A 62 -0.55 9.55 4.76
N ILE A 63 -0.83 8.51 3.97
CA ILE A 63 -2.15 7.90 3.85
C ILE A 63 -2.02 6.46 4.32
N TYR A 64 -2.61 6.16 5.47
CA TYR A 64 -2.63 4.82 6.05
C TYR A 64 -3.97 4.13 5.84
N VAL A 65 -3.94 2.98 5.19
CA VAL A 65 -5.13 2.17 4.88
C VAL A 65 -5.14 0.94 5.78
N ALA A 66 -5.95 1.00 6.83
CA ALA A 66 -6.31 -0.16 7.64
C ALA A 66 -7.49 -0.91 7.01
N ARG A 67 -7.51 -2.24 7.16
CA ARG A 67 -8.59 -3.13 6.70
C ARG A 67 -8.83 -4.21 7.75
N ASN A 68 -10.03 -4.81 7.78
CA ASN A 68 -10.32 -5.92 8.69
C ASN A 68 -9.24 -7.03 8.60
N PRO A 69 -8.63 -7.48 9.71
CA PRO A 69 -7.59 -8.51 9.71
C PRO A 69 -8.02 -9.83 9.06
N TYR A 70 -9.29 -10.23 9.18
CA TYR A 70 -9.80 -11.44 8.53
C TYR A 70 -9.73 -11.33 7.01
N ASP A 71 -10.19 -10.20 6.47
CA ASP A 71 -10.13 -9.93 5.04
C ASP A 71 -8.68 -9.78 4.54
N CYS A 72 -7.82 -9.16 5.35
CA CYS A 72 -6.39 -9.06 5.08
C CYS A 72 -5.74 -10.44 4.99
N CYS A 73 -6.01 -11.33 5.94
CA CYS A 73 -5.45 -12.69 5.97
C CYS A 73 -5.81 -13.47 4.70
N VAL A 74 -7.10 -13.49 4.32
CA VAL A 74 -7.57 -14.18 3.11
C VAL A 74 -6.94 -13.59 1.85
N SER A 75 -6.92 -12.26 1.76
CA SER A 75 -6.30 -11.54 0.64
C SER A 75 -4.80 -11.82 0.52
N PHE A 76 -4.10 -11.89 1.65
CA PHE A 76 -2.66 -12.13 1.68
C PHE A 76 -2.35 -13.58 1.30
N TYR A 77 -3.11 -14.55 1.82
CA TYR A 77 -3.00 -15.95 1.38
C TYR A 77 -3.05 -16.09 -0.15
N HIS A 78 -4.07 -15.50 -0.79
CA HIS A 78 -4.18 -15.55 -2.25
C HIS A 78 -3.06 -14.80 -2.96
N HIS A 79 -2.58 -13.68 -2.40
CA HIS A 79 -1.43 -12.97 -2.94
C HIS A 79 -0.17 -13.84 -2.89
N THR A 80 0.16 -14.41 -1.73
CA THR A 80 1.32 -15.29 -1.51
C THR A 80 1.26 -16.53 -2.40
N LYS A 81 0.09 -17.12 -2.56
CA LYS A 81 -0.13 -18.29 -3.42
C LYS A 81 0.05 -17.98 -4.91
N ASN A 82 -0.35 -16.79 -5.35
CA ASN A 82 -0.29 -16.38 -6.77
C ASN A 82 1.05 -15.76 -7.16
N PHE A 83 1.85 -15.31 -6.21
CA PHE A 83 3.17 -14.74 -6.46
C PHE A 83 4.25 -15.81 -6.32
N ALA A 84 4.76 -16.27 -7.46
CA ALA A 84 5.76 -17.34 -7.54
C ALA A 84 7.05 -17.07 -6.74
N VAL A 85 7.32 -15.80 -6.39
CA VAL A 85 8.47 -15.43 -5.54
C VAL A 85 8.39 -16.02 -4.13
N TYR A 86 7.19 -16.34 -3.66
CA TYR A 86 6.97 -16.89 -2.32
C TYR A 86 7.03 -18.41 -2.28
N HIS A 87 7.06 -19.09 -3.43
CA HIS A 87 7.09 -20.56 -3.52
C HIS A 87 6.03 -21.26 -2.65
N TYR A 88 4.81 -20.72 -2.64
CA TYR A 88 3.69 -21.14 -1.77
C TYR A 88 2.48 -21.64 -2.58
N GLU A 89 2.70 -22.10 -3.81
CA GLU A 89 1.65 -22.51 -4.75
C GLU A 89 0.81 -23.69 -4.23
N ASP A 90 1.43 -24.59 -3.47
CA ASP A 90 0.78 -25.77 -2.88
C ASP A 90 0.35 -25.55 -1.42
N GLY A 91 0.56 -24.34 -0.89
CA GLY A 91 0.23 -23.98 0.48
C GLY A 91 -1.27 -23.99 0.76
N THR A 92 -1.64 -24.43 1.97
CA THR A 92 -3.02 -24.41 2.45
C THR A 92 -3.34 -23.11 3.18
N PHE A 93 -4.64 -22.80 3.27
CA PHE A 93 -5.09 -21.63 4.02
C PHE A 93 -4.83 -21.79 5.52
N ASP A 94 -5.03 -22.99 6.08
CA ASP A 94 -4.83 -23.24 7.50
C ASP A 94 -3.36 -23.02 7.93
N ASP A 95 -2.39 -23.52 7.16
CA ASP A 95 -0.96 -23.25 7.43
C ASP A 95 -0.62 -21.76 7.28
N PHE A 96 -1.25 -21.07 6.33
CA PHE A 96 -1.05 -19.63 6.18
C PHE A 96 -1.66 -18.84 7.34
N LEU A 97 -2.84 -19.24 7.82
CA LEU A 97 -3.51 -18.61 8.95
C LEU A 97 -2.65 -18.71 10.21
N ASP A 98 -2.08 -19.89 10.48
CA ASP A 98 -1.16 -20.09 11.60
C ASP A 98 0.06 -19.17 11.49
N LYS A 99 0.66 -19.05 10.30
CA LYS A 99 1.78 -18.11 10.06
C LYS A 99 1.37 -16.65 10.23
N PHE A 100 0.18 -16.27 9.78
CA PHE A 100 -0.35 -14.92 9.88
C PHE A 100 -0.57 -14.52 11.34
N VAL A 101 -1.16 -15.42 12.15
CA VAL A 101 -1.39 -15.20 13.59
C VAL A 101 -0.07 -15.20 14.38
N ASP A 102 0.90 -16.02 13.99
CA ASP A 102 2.23 -16.04 14.59
C ASP A 102 3.13 -14.85 14.15
N GLY A 103 2.67 -14.00 13.23
CA GLY A 103 3.47 -12.91 12.65
C GLY A 103 4.65 -13.39 11.79
N LYS A 104 4.61 -14.63 11.30
CA LYS A 104 5.63 -15.26 10.44
C LYS A 104 5.31 -15.08 8.94
N VAL A 105 4.76 -13.91 8.61
CA VAL A 105 4.48 -13.47 7.24
C VAL A 105 5.30 -12.23 6.92
N ASP A 106 5.32 -11.79 5.66
CA ASP A 106 6.03 -10.55 5.31
C ASP A 106 5.49 -9.37 6.12
N PHE A 107 6.41 -8.48 6.48
CA PHE A 107 6.17 -7.30 7.33
C PHE A 107 5.74 -7.60 8.78
N GLY A 108 5.80 -8.87 9.20
CA GLY A 108 5.67 -9.29 10.60
C GLY A 108 4.24 -9.40 11.10
N ASP A 109 4.06 -9.20 12.40
CA ASP A 109 2.75 -9.28 13.03
C ASP A 109 1.81 -8.16 12.55
N TYR A 110 0.59 -8.54 12.20
CA TYR A 110 -0.41 -7.62 11.67
C TYR A 110 -0.81 -6.54 12.69
N PHE A 111 -0.97 -6.92 13.96
CA PHE A 111 -1.43 -5.99 15.00
C PHE A 111 -0.31 -5.04 15.41
N ASP A 112 0.92 -5.51 15.53
CA ASP A 112 2.09 -4.66 15.75
C ASP A 112 2.24 -3.63 14.62
N HIS A 113 2.11 -4.08 13.37
CA HIS A 113 2.10 -3.19 12.22
C HIS A 113 0.96 -2.16 12.28
N LEU A 114 -0.27 -2.59 12.58
CA LEU A 114 -1.44 -1.72 12.68
C LEU A 114 -1.29 -0.70 13.81
N LEU A 115 -0.89 -1.14 14.99
CA LEU A 115 -0.72 -0.31 16.19
C LEU A 115 0.38 0.73 16.00
N SER A 116 1.45 0.38 15.26
CA SER A 116 2.52 1.31 14.89
C SER A 116 1.99 2.57 14.22
N TRP A 117 1.04 2.41 13.29
CA TRP A 117 0.43 3.51 12.55
C TRP A 117 -0.75 4.12 13.29
N TYR A 118 -1.47 3.32 14.09
CA TYR A 118 -2.61 3.77 14.87
C TYR A 118 -2.24 4.83 15.91
N GLY A 119 -1.03 4.77 16.48
CA GLY A 119 -0.50 5.80 17.38
C GLY A 119 -0.37 7.19 16.73
N HIS A 120 -0.17 7.23 15.41
CA HIS A 120 0.04 8.46 14.63
C HIS A 120 -1.21 8.94 13.90
N ARG A 121 -2.38 8.31 14.10
CA ARG A 121 -3.62 8.63 13.37
C ARG A 121 -4.11 10.07 13.56
N ASP A 122 -3.72 10.71 14.67
CA ASP A 122 -4.12 12.07 15.02
C ASP A 122 -3.04 13.12 14.64
N ASP A 123 -1.93 12.68 14.04
CA ASP A 123 -0.89 13.58 13.54
C ASP A 123 -1.42 14.44 12.38
N PRO A 124 -1.04 15.73 12.29
CA PRO A 124 -1.57 16.66 11.29
C PRO A 124 -1.18 16.32 9.84
N ASN A 125 -0.25 15.40 9.66
CA ASN A 125 0.24 14.95 8.37
C ASN A 125 -0.12 13.49 8.04
N VAL A 126 -0.91 12.81 8.88
CA VAL A 126 -1.35 11.42 8.66
C VAL A 126 -2.86 11.37 8.43
N LEU A 127 -3.29 10.69 7.37
CA LEU A 127 -4.68 10.39 7.07
C LEU A 127 -4.92 8.87 7.22
N SER A 128 -5.72 8.47 8.20
CA SER A 128 -6.03 7.05 8.44
C SER A 128 -7.44 6.68 7.94
N SER A 129 -7.59 5.50 7.33
CA SER A 129 -8.85 5.03 6.72
C SER A 129 -10.07 4.82 7.64
N PRO A 130 -10.01 4.91 8.99
CA PRO A 130 -11.22 5.04 9.80
C PRO A 130 -11.52 6.49 10.25
N SER A 131 -10.57 7.42 10.16
CA SER A 131 -10.75 8.79 10.65
C SER A 131 -11.34 9.70 9.57
N ARG A 132 -12.65 9.91 9.62
CA ARG A 132 -13.34 10.97 8.87
C ARG A 132 -12.94 12.33 9.47
N ARG A 133 -11.88 12.97 8.96
CA ARG A 133 -11.65 14.41 9.14
C ARG A 133 -11.76 15.14 7.81
N SER A 134 -12.56 16.18 7.81
CA SER A 134 -12.88 17.04 6.67
C SER A 134 -11.71 17.94 6.29
N SER A 135 -11.56 18.12 4.97
CA SER A 135 -10.94 19.26 4.27
C SER A 135 -9.48 19.61 4.60
N THR A 136 -8.59 19.47 3.61
CA THR A 136 -7.87 20.61 2.99
C THR A 136 -7.09 20.10 1.76
N THR A 137 -7.57 20.44 0.57
CA THR A 137 -6.84 20.33 -0.70
C THR A 137 -6.05 21.61 -0.93
N ARG A 138 -4.79 21.68 -0.47
CA ARG A 138 -3.79 22.63 -0.98
C ARG A 138 -2.39 22.29 -0.47
N GLY A 139 -1.44 22.19 -1.41
CA GLY A 139 0.00 22.07 -1.13
C GLY A 139 0.47 20.62 -0.96
N LEU A 140 0.56 19.88 -2.05
CA LEU A 140 1.02 18.50 -2.05
C LEU A 140 2.50 18.47 -2.42
N ARG A 141 3.37 18.14 -1.45
CA ARG A 141 4.80 17.96 -1.71
C ARG A 141 5.21 16.48 -1.72
N TYR A 142 4.60 15.64 -0.87
CA TYR A 142 4.83 14.19 -0.83
C TYR A 142 3.62 13.43 -0.27
N PHE A 143 3.25 12.29 -0.88
CA PHE A 143 2.33 11.30 -0.29
C PHE A 143 3.02 9.95 -0.09
N ALA A 144 2.96 9.38 1.11
CA ALA A 144 3.24 7.98 1.33
C ALA A 144 1.93 7.19 1.34
N LEU A 145 1.78 6.24 0.42
CA LEU A 145 0.66 5.32 0.40
C LEU A 145 1.01 4.05 1.18
N LEU A 146 0.35 3.86 2.31
CA LEU A 146 0.57 2.74 3.20
C LEU A 146 -0.64 1.84 3.10
N SER A 147 -0.55 0.80 2.28
CA SER A 147 -1.60 -0.20 2.21
C SER A 147 -1.31 -1.29 3.21
N SER A 148 -2.21 -1.59 4.14
CA SER A 148 -2.35 -2.97 4.59
C SER A 148 -3.05 -3.73 3.46
N TRP A 149 -2.25 -4.19 2.50
CA TRP A 149 -2.59 -5.13 1.43
C TRP A 149 -3.97 -4.89 0.79
N ALA A 150 -4.02 -3.88 -0.08
CA ALA A 150 -5.12 -3.76 -1.02
C ALA A 150 -4.86 -4.71 -2.19
N MET A 151 -5.35 -5.95 -2.11
CA MET A 151 -5.68 -6.68 -3.32
C MET A 151 -6.85 -5.95 -3.97
N LEU A 152 -6.62 -5.40 -5.16
CA LEU A 152 -7.69 -5.10 -6.09
C LEU A 152 -8.28 -6.47 -6.48
N THR A 153 -9.22 -6.98 -5.70
CA THR A 153 -10.21 -7.88 -6.26
C THR A 153 -11.16 -6.99 -7.04
N GLU A 154 -11.11 -7.06 -8.37
CA GLU A 154 -12.31 -6.77 -9.15
C GLU A 154 -13.31 -7.90 -8.86
N PRO A 155 -14.51 -7.63 -8.32
CA PRO A 155 -15.62 -8.53 -8.47
C PRO A 155 -16.39 -8.06 -9.71
N ASN A 156 -16.28 -8.84 -10.79
CA ASN A 156 -17.01 -8.66 -12.05
C ASN A 156 -16.56 -7.49 -12.94
N CYS A 157 -15.61 -7.79 -13.83
CA CYS A 157 -15.61 -7.17 -15.15
C CYS A 157 -15.40 -8.27 -16.20
N GLU A 158 -16.50 -8.85 -16.67
CA GLU A 158 -16.53 -9.62 -17.92
C GLU A 158 -16.21 -8.67 -19.09
N LEU A 159 -14.94 -8.36 -19.32
CA LEU A 159 -14.49 -7.68 -20.53
C LEU A 159 -13.06 -8.12 -20.85
N MET A 160 -12.92 -9.33 -21.39
CA MET A 160 -12.01 -9.67 -22.51
C MET A 160 -11.90 -11.19 -22.72
N LYS A 161 -12.80 -11.73 -23.54
CA LYS A 161 -12.55 -12.68 -24.64
C LYS A 161 -13.53 -12.29 -25.77
N PRO A 162 -13.25 -12.45 -27.08
CA PRO A 162 -12.14 -13.14 -27.74
C PRO A 162 -11.40 -12.31 -28.82
N CYS A 163 -10.16 -12.69 -29.14
CA CYS A 163 -9.74 -13.08 -30.49
C CYS A 163 -8.48 -13.93 -30.38
#